data_AF-A0A2G7HHT5-F1
#
_entry.id   AF-A0A2G7HHT5-F1
#
_cell.length_a   1.000
_cell.length_b   1.000
_cell.length_c   1.000
_cell.angle_alpha   90.00
_cell.angle_beta   90.00
_cell.angle_gamma   90.00
#
_symmetry.space_group_name_H-M   'P 1'
#
loop_
_entity.id
_entity.type
_entity.pdbx_description
1 polymer ?
#
loop_
_entity_poly.entity_id
_entity_poly.type
_entity_poly.pdbx_seq_one_letter_code
_entity_poly.pdbx_strand_id
1 'polypeptide(L)'
;MSKFNDTITELNNRIYNPNNLVIKNVHEEKQNSEYAGGIFQLNHRTIRFRMSKVTPNKVGQFVSFWEKDENMQNQAFSYESAPDLLVITCTTDNKLGQFIFPRKILLEKKILRTYLEKGKMAMRVYPIWDTPSSNQAIKTQKWQLPYFIDLSDSEKFSIDKLTNLYS
;
A
#
# COMPACT_ATOMS: atom_id res chain seq x y z
N MET A 1 10.25 -18.09 -7.62
CA MET A 1 9.45 -17.72 -6.44
C MET A 1 8.21 -16.96 -6.92
N SER A 2 7.21 -16.69 -6.07
CA SER A 2 6.07 -15.87 -6.50
C SER A 2 6.47 -14.40 -6.59
N LYS A 3 5.77 -13.63 -7.44
CA LYS A 3 6.01 -12.19 -7.61
C LYS A 3 6.04 -11.44 -6.27
N PHE A 4 5.19 -11.83 -5.33
CA PHE A 4 5.17 -11.26 -3.98
C PHE A 4 6.46 -11.54 -3.21
N ASN A 5 6.91 -12.81 -3.15
CA ASN A 5 8.11 -13.17 -2.40
C ASN A 5 9.37 -12.51 -2.96
N ASP A 6 9.49 -12.42 -4.29
CA ASP A 6 10.61 -11.71 -4.93
C ASP A 6 10.59 -10.21 -4.56
N THR A 7 9.40 -9.57 -4.67
CA THR A 7 9.21 -8.15 -4.32
C THR A 7 9.56 -7.87 -2.86
N ILE A 8 9.10 -8.70 -1.93
CA ILE A 8 9.36 -8.49 -0.50
C ILE A 8 10.82 -8.74 -0.16
N THR A 9 11.46 -9.72 -0.79
CA THR A 9 12.90 -9.98 -0.60
C THR A 9 13.73 -8.77 -1.03
N GLU A 10 13.42 -8.20 -2.21
CA GLU A 10 14.10 -6.99 -2.70
C GLU A 10 13.88 -5.79 -1.75
N LEU A 11 12.63 -5.50 -1.38
CA LEU A 11 12.31 -4.40 -0.46
C LEU A 11 12.93 -4.61 0.93
N ASN A 12 13.02 -5.85 1.41
CA ASN A 12 13.66 -6.15 2.69
C ASN A 12 15.15 -5.81 2.65
N ASN A 13 15.86 -6.23 1.61
CA ASN A 13 17.29 -5.98 1.48
C ASN A 13 17.60 -4.50 1.27
N ARG A 14 16.78 -3.80 0.47
CA ARG A 14 17.01 -2.41 0.09
C ARG A 14 16.52 -1.41 1.15
N ILE A 15 15.38 -1.67 1.79
CA ILE A 15 14.65 -0.70 2.61
C ILE A 15 14.48 -1.19 4.04
N TYR A 16 13.86 -2.33 4.27
CA TYR A 16 13.41 -2.66 5.63
C TYR A 16 14.57 -3.06 6.57
N ASN A 17 15.40 -4.02 6.16
CA ASN A 17 16.50 -4.52 6.99
C ASN A 17 17.56 -3.44 7.31
N PRO A 18 18.02 -2.61 6.34
CA PRO A 18 18.95 -1.51 6.63
C PRO A 18 18.40 -0.46 7.61
N ASN A 19 17.07 -0.35 7.74
CA ASN A 19 16.40 0.64 8.59
C ASN A 19 15.79 0.02 9.85
N ASN A 20 16.26 -1.16 10.27
CA ASN A 20 15.79 -1.87 11.48
C ASN A 20 14.27 -2.16 11.50
N LEU A 21 13.69 -2.35 10.31
CA LEU A 21 12.30 -2.82 10.15
C LEU A 21 12.34 -4.33 9.89
N VAL A 22 12.13 -5.12 10.94
CA VAL A 22 12.27 -6.58 10.88
C VAL A 22 10.99 -7.22 10.34
N ILE A 23 11.10 -7.93 9.22
CA ILE A 23 9.99 -8.72 8.66
C ILE A 23 9.76 -10.01 9.45
N LYS A 24 8.49 -10.31 9.74
CA LYS A 24 8.03 -11.61 10.27
C LYS A 24 6.72 -12.05 9.61
N ASN A 25 6.39 -13.33 9.74
CA ASN A 25 5.06 -13.88 9.41
C ASN A 25 4.59 -13.58 7.98
N VAL A 26 5.47 -13.74 7.00
CA VAL A 26 5.19 -13.46 5.58
C VAL A 26 4.23 -14.50 5.01
N HIS A 27 3.12 -14.03 4.42
CA HIS A 27 2.13 -14.88 3.79
C HIS A 27 1.56 -14.21 2.53
N GLU A 28 1.65 -14.89 1.39
CA GLU A 28 1.11 -14.41 0.12
C GLU A 28 -0.42 -14.51 0.06
N GLU A 29 -1.08 -13.49 -0.48
CA GLU A 29 -2.51 -13.50 -0.79
C GLU A 29 -2.72 -13.87 -2.26
N LYS A 30 -2.87 -15.17 -2.55
CA LYS A 30 -3.00 -15.71 -3.91
C LYS A 30 -4.11 -15.02 -4.73
N GLN A 31 -5.23 -14.67 -4.10
CA GLN A 31 -6.36 -13.99 -4.75
C GLN A 31 -6.04 -12.55 -5.22
N ASN A 32 -4.96 -11.95 -4.70
CA ASN A 32 -4.47 -10.63 -5.10
C ASN A 32 -3.05 -10.70 -5.70
N SER A 33 -2.61 -11.87 -6.17
CA SER A 33 -1.27 -12.11 -6.73
C SER A 33 -0.92 -11.19 -7.91
N GLU A 34 -1.92 -10.75 -8.68
CA GLU A 34 -1.76 -9.78 -9.78
C GLU A 34 -1.11 -8.46 -9.33
N TYR A 35 -1.33 -8.08 -8.07
CA TYR A 35 -0.81 -6.89 -7.38
C TYR A 35 0.23 -7.27 -6.32
N ALA A 36 0.88 -8.43 -6.44
CA ALA A 36 1.84 -8.94 -5.45
C ALA A 36 1.26 -8.86 -4.02
N GLY A 37 0.01 -9.31 -3.85
CA GLY A 37 -0.68 -9.20 -2.58
C GLY A 37 -0.11 -10.13 -1.52
N GLY A 38 0.05 -9.62 -0.30
CA GLY A 38 0.41 -10.44 0.85
C GLY A 38 0.23 -9.72 2.18
N ILE A 39 0.41 -10.46 3.25
CA ILE A 39 0.41 -9.98 4.63
C ILE A 39 1.73 -10.35 5.30
N PHE A 40 2.21 -9.48 6.18
CA PHE A 40 3.38 -9.74 7.01
C PHE A 40 3.38 -8.79 8.20
N GLN A 41 4.38 -8.91 9.06
CA GLN A 41 4.63 -7.96 10.14
C GLN A 41 5.94 -7.23 9.87
N LEU A 42 5.96 -5.93 10.13
CA LEU A 42 7.19 -5.14 10.29
C LEU A 42 7.26 -4.68 11.73
N ASN A 43 8.30 -5.13 12.46
CA ASN A 43 8.42 -4.92 13.89
C ASN A 43 7.15 -5.36 14.64
N HIS A 44 6.35 -4.42 15.13
CA HIS A 44 5.11 -4.65 15.88
C HIS A 44 3.84 -4.32 15.09
N ARG A 45 3.96 -3.90 13.82
CA ARG A 45 2.84 -3.53 12.96
C ARG A 45 2.49 -4.63 11.98
N THR A 46 1.21 -4.96 11.89
CA THR A 46 0.67 -5.85 10.85
C THR A 46 0.46 -5.08 9.54
N ILE A 47 0.92 -5.66 8.44
CA ILE A 47 0.95 -5.05 7.12
C ILE A 47 0.09 -5.89 6.17
N ARG A 48 -0.78 -5.23 5.40
CA ARG A 48 -1.30 -5.75 4.13
C ARG A 48 -0.60 -5.00 3.01
N PHE A 49 0.04 -5.73 2.10
CA PHE A 49 0.93 -5.15 1.10
C PHE A 49 0.39 -5.35 -0.32
N ARG A 50 0.57 -4.35 -1.18
CA ARG A 50 0.28 -4.41 -2.62
C ARG A 50 1.33 -3.65 -3.42
N MET A 51 1.57 -4.10 -4.65
CA MET A 51 2.19 -3.31 -5.72
C MET A 51 1.09 -2.66 -6.56
N SER A 52 1.15 -1.34 -6.74
CA SER A 52 0.26 -0.66 -7.69
C SER A 52 0.76 -0.79 -9.13
N LYS A 53 -0.09 -0.41 -10.11
CA LYS A 53 0.20 -0.50 -11.53
C LYS A 53 -0.07 0.81 -12.25
N VAL A 54 0.89 1.24 -13.06
CA VAL A 54 0.67 2.30 -14.05
C VAL A 54 -0.33 1.81 -15.10
N THR A 55 -1.26 2.67 -15.50
CA THR A 55 -2.24 2.37 -16.55
C THR A 55 -2.10 3.38 -17.69
N PRO A 56 -2.09 2.97 -18.97
CA PRO A 56 -1.73 3.85 -20.09
C PRO A 56 -2.51 5.17 -20.18
N ASN A 57 -3.81 5.15 -19.85
CA ASN A 57 -4.72 6.25 -20.16
C ASN A 57 -5.10 7.13 -18.97
N LYS A 58 -4.50 6.92 -17.79
CA LYS A 58 -4.88 7.63 -16.56
C LYS A 58 -3.68 7.87 -15.67
N VAL A 59 -3.49 9.14 -15.27
CA VAL A 59 -2.52 9.56 -14.23
C VAL A 59 -2.84 8.85 -12.91
N GLY A 60 -1.81 8.60 -12.11
CA GLY A 60 -1.91 7.77 -10.92
C GLY A 60 -1.72 6.30 -11.23
N GLN A 61 -1.46 5.52 -10.18
CA GLN A 61 -1.35 4.07 -10.26
C GLN A 61 -2.61 3.41 -9.70
N PHE A 62 -3.09 2.38 -10.38
CA PHE A 62 -4.24 1.60 -9.95
C PHE A 62 -3.80 0.44 -9.05
N VAL A 63 -4.58 0.17 -8.01
CA VAL A 63 -4.31 -0.92 -7.07
C VAL A 63 -5.62 -1.52 -6.57
N SER A 64 -5.66 -2.85 -6.52
CA SER A 64 -6.77 -3.62 -6.03
C SER A 64 -6.42 -4.31 -4.70
N PHE A 65 -7.35 -4.29 -3.77
CA PHE A 65 -7.16 -4.76 -2.39
C PHE A 65 -8.51 -5.22 -1.81
N TRP A 66 -8.95 -6.39 -2.23
CA TRP A 66 -10.23 -6.98 -1.80
C TRP A 66 -10.01 -8.37 -1.20
N GLU A 67 -11.01 -8.84 -0.46
CA GLU A 67 -11.06 -10.18 0.13
C GLU A 67 -12.36 -10.88 -0.26
N LYS A 68 -12.43 -12.20 0.00
CA LYS A 68 -13.65 -12.98 -0.17
C LYS A 68 -14.48 -12.89 1.11
N ASP A 69 -15.80 -12.79 0.97
CA ASP A 69 -16.73 -13.04 2.05
C ASP A 69 -16.98 -14.55 2.23
N GLU A 70 -17.82 -14.89 3.21
CA GLU A 70 -18.23 -16.27 3.51
C GLU A 70 -18.94 -16.94 2.32
N ASN A 71 -19.52 -16.14 1.41
CA ASN A 71 -20.20 -16.60 0.19
C ASN A 71 -19.28 -16.58 -1.04
N MET A 72 -17.96 -16.44 -0.85
CA MET A 72 -16.97 -16.35 -1.93
C MET A 72 -17.18 -15.18 -2.90
N GLN A 73 -17.83 -14.10 -2.46
CA GLN A 73 -17.97 -12.85 -3.20
C GLN A 73 -16.85 -11.85 -2.85
N ASN A 74 -16.49 -10.99 -3.80
CA ASN A 74 -15.46 -9.98 -3.56
C ASN A 74 -16.03 -8.84 -2.72
N GLN A 75 -15.31 -8.44 -1.67
CA GLN A 75 -15.67 -7.33 -0.82
C GLN A 75 -14.44 -6.51 -0.39
N ALA A 76 -14.68 -5.27 0.02
CA ALA A 76 -13.65 -4.46 0.65
C ALA A 76 -13.28 -5.05 2.02
N PHE A 77 -12.06 -4.83 2.48
CA PHE A 77 -11.60 -5.33 3.77
C PHE A 77 -12.42 -4.79 4.93
N SER A 78 -12.78 -5.65 5.89
CA SER A 78 -13.41 -5.22 7.14
C SER A 78 -12.45 -4.38 7.98
N TYR A 79 -12.98 -3.33 8.62
CA TYR A 79 -12.22 -2.52 9.57
C TYR A 79 -11.78 -3.33 10.79
N GLU A 80 -12.63 -4.24 11.24
CA GLU A 80 -12.44 -5.08 12.43
C GLU A 80 -11.26 -6.05 12.26
N SER A 81 -11.08 -6.59 11.05
CA SER A 81 -10.00 -7.52 10.72
C SER A 81 -8.83 -6.90 9.94
N ALA A 82 -8.90 -5.60 9.61
CA ALA A 82 -7.86 -4.94 8.86
C ALA A 82 -6.54 -4.88 9.65
N PRO A 83 -5.39 -5.13 8.98
CA PRO A 83 -4.07 -4.88 9.55
C PRO A 83 -3.88 -3.42 9.94
N ASP A 84 -2.83 -3.15 10.72
CA ASP A 84 -2.49 -1.80 11.18
C ASP A 84 -2.23 -0.85 10.01
N LEU A 85 -1.58 -1.37 8.96
CA LEU A 85 -1.15 -0.60 7.80
C LEU A 85 -1.54 -1.30 6.48
N LEU A 86 -2.05 -0.52 5.52
CA LEU A 86 -2.05 -0.88 4.10
C LEU A 86 -0.84 -0.22 3.43
N VAL A 87 0.11 -1.03 2.97
CA VAL A 87 1.31 -0.55 2.27
C VAL A 87 1.14 -0.78 0.78
N ILE A 88 1.24 0.28 0.00
CA ILE A 88 1.14 0.26 -1.46
C ILE A 88 2.44 0.77 -2.03
N THR A 89 3.19 -0.13 -2.67
CA THR A 89 4.45 0.21 -3.34
C THR A 89 4.18 0.60 -4.78
N CYS A 90 4.74 1.73 -5.17
CA CYS A 90 4.62 2.33 -6.48
C CYS A 90 5.97 2.32 -7.19
N THR A 91 5.99 1.85 -8.44
CA THR A 91 7.17 1.94 -9.31
C THR A 91 6.80 2.60 -10.63
N THR A 92 7.68 3.46 -11.15
CA THR A 92 7.54 4.08 -12.49
C THR A 92 8.95 4.45 -12.97
N ASP A 93 9.40 3.84 -14.06
CA ASP A 93 10.78 3.97 -14.55
C ASP A 93 11.79 3.69 -13.42
N ASN A 94 12.64 4.65 -13.09
CA ASN A 94 13.62 4.56 -12.00
C ASN A 94 13.07 5.03 -10.64
N LYS A 95 11.77 5.32 -10.54
CA LYS A 95 11.13 5.81 -9.31
C LYS A 95 10.56 4.66 -8.50
N LEU A 96 10.78 4.70 -7.19
CA LEU A 96 10.25 3.77 -6.20
C LEU A 96 9.69 4.57 -5.03
N GLY A 97 8.54 4.19 -4.52
CA GLY A 97 7.97 4.84 -3.34
C GLY A 97 6.87 4.02 -2.71
N GLN A 98 6.50 4.39 -1.50
CA GLN A 98 5.48 3.67 -0.72
C GLN A 98 4.47 4.64 -0.14
N PHE A 99 3.20 4.27 -0.28
CA PHE A 99 2.16 4.76 0.59
C PHE A 99 1.99 3.81 1.76
N ILE A 100 2.00 4.35 2.98
CA ILE A 100 1.88 3.58 4.21
C ILE A 100 0.67 4.14 4.96
N PHE A 101 -0.51 3.58 4.69
CA PHE A 101 -1.77 4.11 5.19
C PHE A 101 -2.19 3.43 6.51
N PRO A 102 -2.30 4.17 7.62
CA PRO A 102 -2.88 3.66 8.84
C PRO A 102 -4.33 3.20 8.66
N ARG A 103 -4.73 2.13 9.35
CA ARG A 103 -6.11 1.65 9.39
C ARG A 103 -7.13 2.76 9.66
N LYS A 104 -6.79 3.72 10.55
CA LYS A 104 -7.64 4.87 10.88
C LYS A 104 -7.90 5.79 9.68
N ILE A 105 -6.87 6.10 8.86
CA ILE A 105 -7.09 6.96 7.68
C ILE A 105 -7.88 6.23 6.60
N LEU A 106 -7.68 4.91 6.47
CA LEU A 106 -8.45 4.10 5.53
C LEU A 106 -9.95 4.07 5.88
N LEU A 107 -10.28 4.02 7.19
CA LEU A 107 -11.66 4.17 7.65
C LEU A 107 -12.21 5.56 7.33
N GLU A 108 -11.48 6.63 7.67
CA GLU A 108 -11.91 8.02 7.39
C GLU A 108 -12.17 8.27 5.90
N LYS A 109 -11.35 7.68 5.02
CA LYS A 109 -11.52 7.78 3.56
C LYS A 109 -12.49 6.77 2.95
N LYS A 110 -13.25 6.06 3.80
CA LYS A 110 -14.29 5.08 3.42
C LYS A 110 -13.75 3.97 2.53
N ILE A 111 -12.51 3.55 2.79
CA ILE A 111 -11.82 2.47 2.06
C ILE A 111 -12.15 1.13 2.71
N LEU A 112 -12.14 1.07 4.04
CA LEU A 112 -12.51 -0.14 4.78
C LEU A 112 -14.02 -0.27 4.88
N ARG A 113 -14.49 -1.51 4.87
CA ARG A 113 -15.86 -1.90 5.14
C ARG A 113 -16.13 -1.80 6.64
N THR A 114 -17.31 -1.32 6.99
CA THR A 114 -17.87 -1.38 8.34
C THR A 114 -19.30 -1.94 8.25
N TYR A 115 -20.00 -2.05 9.37
CA TYR A 115 -21.43 -2.37 9.36
C TYR A 115 -22.29 -1.28 8.68
N LEU A 116 -21.80 -0.03 8.58
CA LEU A 116 -22.52 1.09 7.94
C LEU A 116 -22.13 1.32 6.48
N GLU A 117 -20.89 1.00 6.12
CA GLU A 117 -20.32 1.37 4.83
C GLU A 117 -19.67 0.17 4.12
N LYS A 118 -19.94 0.02 2.82
CA LYS A 118 -19.41 -1.10 2.02
C LYS A 118 -17.89 -1.06 1.80
N GLY A 119 -17.24 0.10 1.97
CA GLY A 119 -15.83 0.30 1.66
C GLY A 119 -15.51 0.29 0.16
N LYS A 120 -14.22 0.19 -0.17
CA LYS A 120 -13.68 0.14 -1.53
C LYS A 120 -12.78 -1.07 -1.73
N MET A 121 -12.87 -1.69 -2.89
CA MET A 121 -12.04 -2.84 -3.28
C MET A 121 -10.79 -2.45 -4.07
N ALA A 122 -10.73 -1.21 -4.54
CA ALA A 122 -9.62 -0.69 -5.33
C ALA A 122 -9.59 0.83 -5.24
N MET A 123 -8.43 1.43 -5.52
CA MET A 123 -8.30 2.87 -5.67
C MET A 123 -7.17 3.24 -6.63
N ARG A 124 -7.08 4.54 -6.93
CA ARG A 124 -5.87 5.13 -7.50
C ARG A 124 -5.06 5.79 -6.42
N VAL A 125 -3.75 5.59 -6.47
CA VAL A 125 -2.76 6.31 -5.68
C VAL A 125 -1.96 7.24 -6.58
N TYR A 126 -1.56 8.39 -6.05
CA TYR A 126 -0.87 9.44 -6.81
C TYR A 126 0.45 9.78 -6.11
N PRO A 127 1.54 9.05 -6.40
CA PRO A 127 2.88 9.40 -5.92
C PRO A 127 3.24 10.87 -6.15
N ILE A 128 4.25 11.38 -5.44
CA ILE A 128 4.64 12.79 -5.51
C ILE A 128 5.06 13.23 -6.93
N TRP A 129 5.50 12.29 -7.76
CA TRP A 129 5.90 12.54 -9.15
C TRP A 129 4.73 12.57 -10.14
N ASP A 130 3.52 12.22 -9.72
CA ASP A 130 2.33 12.32 -10.55
C ASP A 130 1.71 13.71 -10.45
N THR A 131 1.24 14.27 -11.56
CA THR A 131 0.55 15.57 -11.60
C THR A 131 -0.88 15.39 -12.09
N PRO A 132 -1.85 15.05 -11.22
CA PRO A 132 -3.24 14.89 -11.61
C PRO A 132 -3.88 16.22 -11.99
N SER A 133 -4.74 16.21 -13.01
CA SER A 133 -5.45 17.41 -13.49
C SER A 133 -6.91 17.52 -13.01
N SER A 134 -7.56 16.40 -12.67
CA SER A 134 -8.95 16.43 -12.23
C SER A 134 -9.09 16.80 -10.75
N ASN A 135 -10.12 17.59 -10.42
CA ASN A 135 -10.38 18.01 -9.04
C ASN A 135 -10.45 16.83 -8.05
N GLN A 136 -11.03 15.71 -8.46
CA GLN A 136 -11.11 14.50 -7.63
C GLN A 136 -9.73 13.87 -7.39
N ALA A 137 -8.90 13.80 -8.42
CA ALA A 137 -7.55 13.23 -8.33
C ALA A 137 -6.61 14.12 -7.51
N ILE A 138 -6.69 15.44 -7.68
CA ILE A 138 -5.93 16.42 -6.88
C ILE A 138 -6.29 16.30 -5.39
N LYS A 139 -7.59 16.27 -5.07
CA LYS A 139 -8.04 16.05 -3.68
C LYS A 139 -7.57 14.71 -3.12
N THR A 140 -7.54 13.67 -3.97
CA THR A 140 -7.08 12.34 -3.58
C THR A 140 -5.58 12.34 -3.28
N GLN A 141 -4.77 12.89 -4.17
CA GLN A 141 -3.33 13.04 -3.96
C GLN A 141 -3.03 13.83 -2.69
N LYS A 142 -3.74 14.94 -2.47
CA LYS A 142 -3.51 15.81 -1.29
C LYS A 142 -3.60 15.05 0.04
N TRP A 143 -4.58 14.14 0.21
CA TRP A 143 -4.68 13.37 1.45
C TRP A 143 -3.72 12.17 1.48
N GLN A 144 -3.28 11.67 0.32
CA GLN A 144 -2.37 10.53 0.23
C GLN A 144 -0.91 10.91 0.52
N LEU A 145 -0.44 12.07 0.03
CA LEU A 145 0.97 12.49 0.13
C LEU A 145 1.54 12.57 1.56
N PRO A 146 0.78 12.93 2.61
CA PRO A 146 1.26 12.84 3.99
C PRO A 146 1.72 11.42 4.39
N TYR A 147 1.19 10.39 3.74
CA TYR A 147 1.48 8.98 3.98
C TYR A 147 2.46 8.39 2.95
N PHE A 148 3.06 9.23 2.12
CA PHE A 148 3.96 8.82 1.04
C PHE A 148 5.42 9.05 1.41
N ILE A 149 6.27 8.09 1.07
CA ILE A 149 7.72 8.25 1.07
C ILE A 149 8.30 7.87 -0.30
N ASP A 150 9.13 8.76 -0.84
CA ASP A 150 9.93 8.50 -2.03
C ASP A 150 11.18 7.73 -1.60
N LEU A 151 11.40 6.56 -2.21
CA LEU A 151 12.47 5.62 -1.93
C LEU A 151 13.35 5.40 -3.17
N SER A 152 13.22 6.25 -4.18
CA SER A 152 13.95 6.15 -5.44
C SER A 152 15.46 6.21 -5.22
N ASP A 153 15.89 7.02 -4.24
CA ASP A 153 17.28 7.21 -3.86
C ASP A 153 17.45 6.91 -2.37
N SER A 154 18.21 5.84 -2.07
CA SER A 154 18.44 5.36 -0.70
C SER A 154 19.24 6.31 0.17
N GLU A 155 19.97 7.26 -0.42
CA GLU A 155 20.77 8.23 0.33
C GLU A 155 19.98 9.51 0.66
N LYS A 156 18.81 9.70 0.06
CA LYS A 156 18.05 10.96 0.16
C LYS A 156 16.76 10.89 0.94
N PHE A 157 16.24 9.69 1.23
CA PHE A 157 15.01 9.60 2.00
C PHE A 157 15.27 9.80 3.50
N SER A 158 14.33 10.45 4.20
CA SER A 158 14.43 10.66 5.64
C SER A 158 14.08 9.37 6.38
N ILE A 159 15.04 8.84 7.14
CA ILE A 159 14.86 7.67 8.02
C ILE A 159 13.82 7.99 9.09
N ASP A 160 13.82 9.20 9.64
CA ASP A 160 12.81 9.64 10.61
C ASP A 160 11.41 9.61 10.01
N LYS A 161 11.25 10.07 8.76
CA LYS A 161 9.96 9.97 8.08
C LYS A 161 9.55 8.52 7.85
N LEU A 162 10.47 7.66 7.39
CA LEU A 162 10.21 6.24 7.17
C LEU A 162 9.74 5.56 8.45
N THR A 163 10.51 5.72 9.52
CA THR A 163 10.21 5.11 10.84
C THR A 163 8.90 5.65 11.40
N ASN A 164 8.63 6.96 11.32
CA ASN A 164 7.36 7.54 11.75
C ASN A 164 6.16 6.99 10.98
N LEU A 165 6.28 6.73 9.67
CA LEU A 165 5.19 6.15 8.88
C LEU A 165 4.91 4.68 9.25
N TYR A 166 5.94 3.94 9.67
CA TYR A 166 5.83 2.54 10.11
C TYR A 166 5.62 2.37 11.63
N SER A 167 5.59 3.47 12.39
CA SER A 167 5.47 3.45 13.86
C SER A 167 4.07 3.16 14.35
#